data_AF-A0A5D2LLB6-F1
#
_entry.id   AF-A0A5D2LLB6-F1
#
_cell.length_a   1.000
_cell.length_b   1.000
_cell.length_c   1.000
_cell.angle_alpha   90.00
_cell.angle_beta   90.00
_cell.angle_gamma   90.00
#
_symmetry.space_group_name_H-M   'P 1'
#
loop_
_entity.id
_entity.type
_entity.pdbx_description
1 polymer ?
#
loop_
_entity_poly.entity_id
_entity_poly.type
_entity_poly.pdbx_seq_one_letter_code
_entity_poly.pdbx_strand_id
1 'polypeptide(L)'
;MALFLTKIDPTKPLIQQGPFDCILHKLYDSDWKQNLQDFASRNPNIPIIASPESIDILRNRISMLETVSKLKINNTGVPKQITITEEFVNHGGVVFKVYVAGKYFRCVKRKSLPDISEEKLVNLKGSLPFSQVSNLAAAGGGEGCKFEKTEMPPESLVKELVEGLKEELRLNLFNFDVIRDGKNKENYLVIDINYFPGYAKMPDFESVITDFLRDVVHKDINCGDN
;
A
#
# COMPACT_ATOMS: atom_id res chain seq x y z
N MET A 1 25.47 0.82 -13.38
CA MET A 1 24.79 2.14 -13.39
C MET A 1 24.76 2.64 -11.95
N ALA A 2 25.24 3.85 -11.69
CA ALA A 2 25.18 4.44 -10.36
C ALA A 2 23.87 5.24 -10.21
N LEU A 3 23.18 5.08 -9.08
CA LEU A 3 21.97 5.84 -8.76
C LEU A 3 22.36 7.08 -7.94
N PHE A 4 21.97 8.26 -8.40
CA PHE A 4 22.16 9.51 -7.67
C PHE A 4 20.80 10.09 -7.28
N LEU A 5 20.57 10.24 -5.96
CA LEU A 5 19.34 10.85 -5.44
C LEU A 5 19.57 12.34 -5.21
N THR A 6 18.91 13.17 -6.02
CA THR A 6 18.92 14.63 -5.86
C THR A 6 17.65 15.05 -5.14
N LYS A 7 17.80 15.69 -3.97
CA LYS A 7 16.66 16.25 -3.24
C LYS A 7 16.11 17.46 -4.01
N ILE A 8 14.81 17.45 -4.28
CA ILE A 8 14.08 18.58 -4.85
C ILE A 8 13.69 19.56 -3.75
N ASP A 9 13.88 20.85 -4.00
CA ASP A 9 13.43 21.96 -3.17
C ASP A 9 12.02 22.38 -3.64
N PRO A 10 10.95 22.07 -2.90
CA PRO A 10 9.58 22.36 -3.32
C PRO A 10 9.26 23.87 -3.32
N THR A 11 10.14 24.71 -2.77
CA THR A 11 9.96 26.18 -2.76
C THR A 11 10.46 26.86 -4.04
N LYS A 12 11.08 26.11 -4.95
CA LYS A 12 11.61 26.61 -6.22
C LYS A 12 10.95 25.92 -7.40
N PRO A 13 10.86 26.58 -8.58
CA PRO A 13 10.33 25.95 -9.78
C PRO A 13 11.06 24.65 -10.12
N LEU A 14 10.34 23.55 -10.32
CA LEU A 14 10.92 22.23 -10.59
C LEU A 14 11.78 22.22 -11.88
N ILE A 15 11.34 22.98 -12.90
CA ILE A 15 12.02 23.11 -14.20
C ILE A 15 13.45 23.66 -14.11
N GLN A 16 13.81 24.35 -13.01
CA GLN A 16 15.12 24.97 -12.82
C GLN A 16 16.08 24.09 -12.00
N GLN A 17 15.64 22.93 -11.52
CA GLN A 17 16.40 22.10 -10.57
C GLN A 17 17.05 20.86 -11.21
N GLY A 18 16.80 20.64 -12.51
CA GLY A 18 17.37 19.53 -13.27
C GLY A 18 18.87 19.68 -13.57
N PRO A 19 19.47 18.72 -14.29
CA PRO A 19 18.79 17.63 -15.01
C PRO A 19 18.27 16.51 -14.10
N PHE A 20 17.18 15.87 -14.52
CA PHE A 20 16.60 14.68 -13.88
C PHE A 20 16.35 13.59 -14.91
N ASP A 21 16.55 12.32 -14.53
CA ASP A 21 16.19 11.17 -15.36
C ASP A 21 14.77 10.66 -15.06
N CYS A 22 14.28 10.88 -13.84
CA CYS A 22 12.91 10.61 -13.42
C CYS A 22 12.58 11.45 -12.17
N ILE A 23 11.29 11.66 -11.90
CA ILE A 23 10.81 12.33 -10.68
C ILE A 23 10.07 11.32 -9.81
N LEU A 24 10.51 11.19 -8.55
CA LEU A 24 9.77 10.47 -7.51
C LEU A 24 9.30 11.49 -6.47
N HIS A 25 8.01 11.50 -6.18
CA HIS A 25 7.41 12.51 -5.29
C HIS A 25 6.39 11.89 -4.34
N LYS A 26 6.05 12.62 -3.28
CA LYS A 26 5.02 12.26 -2.30
C LYS A 26 4.39 13.53 -1.68
N LEU A 27 4.26 14.57 -2.50
CA LEU A 27 3.65 15.86 -2.14
C LEU A 27 2.35 16.03 -2.91
N TYR A 28 1.37 16.71 -2.30
CA TYR A 28 -0.03 16.66 -2.77
C TYR A 28 -0.72 18.03 -2.82
N ASP A 29 -0.03 19.09 -2.45
CA ASP A 29 -0.54 20.46 -2.54
C ASP A 29 -0.70 20.89 -4.00
N SER A 30 -1.60 21.86 -4.22
CA SER A 30 -1.93 22.37 -5.56
C SER A 30 -0.71 22.94 -6.28
N ASP A 31 0.16 23.62 -5.55
CA ASP A 31 1.34 24.29 -6.11
C ASP A 31 2.35 23.26 -6.61
N TRP A 32 2.54 22.17 -5.87
CA TRP A 32 3.34 21.03 -6.31
C TRP A 32 2.76 20.35 -7.54
N LYS A 33 1.44 20.11 -7.57
CA LYS A 33 0.77 19.51 -8.75
C LYS A 33 0.97 20.37 -10.01
N GLN A 34 0.83 21.69 -9.88
CA GLN A 34 1.08 22.60 -10.99
C GLN A 34 2.55 22.56 -11.45
N ASN A 35 3.50 22.54 -10.51
CA ASN A 35 4.93 22.40 -10.84
C ASN A 35 5.23 21.10 -11.60
N LEU A 36 4.62 19.98 -11.21
CA LEU A 36 4.75 18.70 -11.92
C LEU A 36 4.20 18.78 -13.35
N GLN A 37 3.02 19.37 -13.53
CA GLN A 37 2.40 19.55 -14.85
C GLN A 37 3.24 20.44 -15.76
N ASP A 38 3.72 21.57 -15.25
CA ASP A 38 4.59 22.49 -15.98
C ASP A 38 5.90 21.81 -16.38
N PHE A 39 6.48 21.00 -15.48
CA PHE A 39 7.68 20.23 -15.75
C PHE A 39 7.44 19.16 -16.83
N ALA A 40 6.36 18.37 -16.71
CA ALA A 40 6.01 17.32 -17.66
C ALA A 40 5.78 17.87 -19.08
N SER A 41 5.07 19.01 -19.20
CA SER A 41 4.78 19.65 -20.49
C SER A 41 6.05 20.06 -21.25
N ARG A 42 7.12 20.40 -20.53
CA ARG A 42 8.42 20.80 -21.10
C ARG A 42 9.40 19.64 -21.24
N ASN A 43 9.15 18.53 -20.53
CA ASN A 43 10.02 17.36 -20.49
C ASN A 43 9.23 16.06 -20.69
N PRO A 44 8.58 15.86 -21.84
CA PRO A 44 7.69 14.70 -22.07
C PRO A 44 8.40 13.35 -22.04
N ASN A 45 9.73 13.33 -22.02
CA ASN A 45 10.53 12.11 -21.94
C ASN A 45 11.00 11.76 -20.51
N ILE A 46 10.80 12.65 -19.54
CA ILE A 46 11.19 12.42 -18.14
C ILE A 46 9.97 11.88 -17.40
N PRO A 47 9.96 10.59 -17.01
CA PRO A 47 8.83 9.99 -16.31
C PRO A 47 8.63 10.61 -14.92
N ILE A 48 7.37 10.88 -14.57
CA ILE A 48 6.96 11.21 -13.21
C ILE A 48 6.37 9.94 -12.61
N ILE A 49 7.02 9.40 -11.58
CA ILE A 49 6.55 8.19 -10.93
C ILE A 49 5.28 8.51 -10.16
N ALA A 50 4.19 7.89 -10.61
CA ALA A 50 2.83 8.06 -10.13
C ALA A 50 2.26 9.46 -10.40
N SER A 51 1.17 9.50 -11.15
CA SER A 51 0.43 10.73 -11.37
C SER A 51 -0.25 11.21 -10.08
N PRO A 52 -0.40 12.53 -9.88
CA PRO A 52 -1.17 13.06 -8.76
C PRO A 52 -2.60 12.49 -8.66
N GLU A 53 -3.23 12.21 -9.80
CA GLU A 53 -4.59 11.67 -9.90
C GLU A 53 -4.65 10.23 -9.38
N SER A 54 -3.70 9.37 -9.77
CA SER A 54 -3.60 7.99 -9.28
C SER A 54 -3.36 7.94 -7.76
N ILE A 55 -2.59 8.89 -7.24
CA ILE A 55 -2.31 9.01 -5.81
C ILE A 55 -3.54 9.52 -5.04
N ASP A 56 -4.30 10.48 -5.60
CA ASP A 56 -5.46 11.06 -4.92
C ASP A 56 -6.53 10.01 -4.58
N ILE A 57 -6.67 8.95 -5.39
CA ILE A 57 -7.55 7.80 -5.12
C ILE A 57 -7.24 7.16 -3.76
N LEU A 58 -5.96 7.12 -3.38
CA LEU A 58 -5.50 6.50 -2.13
C LEU A 58 -5.66 7.43 -0.90
N ARG A 59 -5.99 8.71 -1.10
CA ARG A 59 -6.14 9.67 0.01
C ARG A 59 -7.46 9.53 0.74
N ASN A 60 -8.47 9.00 0.07
CA ASN A 60 -9.76 8.72 0.66
C ASN A 60 -9.96 7.20 0.73
N ARG A 61 -10.26 6.71 1.93
CA ARG A 61 -10.41 5.28 2.19
C ARG A 61 -11.56 4.64 1.39
N ILE A 62 -12.63 5.39 1.13
CA ILE A 62 -13.77 4.93 0.34
C ILE A 62 -13.29 4.72 -1.09
N SER A 63 -12.72 5.75 -1.75
CA SER A 63 -12.22 5.60 -3.12
C SER A 63 -11.12 4.55 -3.25
N MET A 64 -10.25 4.43 -2.25
CA MET A 64 -9.21 3.40 -2.17
C MET A 64 -9.81 2.00 -2.16
N LEU A 65 -10.76 1.70 -1.28
CA LEU A 65 -11.32 0.34 -1.15
C LEU A 65 -12.39 0.04 -2.22
N GLU A 66 -12.99 1.06 -2.82
CA GLU A 66 -13.77 0.91 -4.04
C GLU A 66 -12.93 0.34 -5.19
N THR A 67 -11.64 0.69 -5.30
CA THR A 67 -10.76 0.10 -6.32
C THR A 67 -10.64 -1.42 -6.18
N VAL A 68 -10.49 -1.91 -4.94
CA VAL A 68 -10.46 -3.35 -4.65
C VAL A 68 -11.79 -4.01 -4.99
N SER A 69 -12.90 -3.33 -4.68
CA SER A 69 -14.26 -3.86 -4.91
C SER A 69 -14.60 -4.03 -6.39
N LYS A 70 -13.92 -3.31 -7.29
CA LYS A 70 -14.05 -3.47 -8.74
C LYS A 70 -13.30 -4.68 -9.28
N LEU A 71 -12.34 -5.21 -8.52
CA LEU A 71 -11.57 -6.39 -8.93
C LEU A 71 -12.46 -7.63 -8.88
N LYS A 72 -12.50 -8.37 -9.99
CA LYS A 72 -13.27 -9.62 -10.11
C LYS A 72 -12.42 -10.84 -9.70
N ILE A 73 -11.91 -10.81 -8.47
CA ILE A 73 -11.03 -11.85 -7.93
C ILE A 73 -11.82 -12.67 -6.90
N ASN A 74 -11.69 -13.99 -6.96
CA ASN A 74 -12.35 -14.88 -6.01
C ASN A 74 -11.67 -14.85 -4.64
N ASN A 75 -12.41 -15.15 -3.57
CA ASN A 75 -11.87 -15.28 -2.21
C ASN A 75 -11.16 -14.02 -1.68
N THR A 76 -11.50 -12.84 -2.23
CA THR A 76 -11.02 -11.55 -1.76
C THR A 76 -12.15 -10.54 -1.63
N GLY A 77 -11.91 -9.47 -0.90
CA GLY A 77 -12.81 -8.32 -0.80
C GLY A 77 -12.24 -7.22 0.08
N VAL A 78 -13.15 -6.40 0.59
CA VAL A 78 -12.87 -5.35 1.58
C VAL A 78 -13.81 -5.50 2.77
N PRO A 79 -13.44 -5.04 3.97
CA PRO A 79 -14.36 -5.01 5.10
C PRO A 79 -15.61 -4.17 4.77
N LYS A 80 -16.76 -4.51 5.38
CA LYS A 80 -17.99 -3.74 5.22
C LYS A 80 -17.79 -2.31 5.72
N GLN A 81 -17.93 -1.35 4.81
CA GLN A 81 -17.87 0.08 5.11
C GLN A 81 -19.28 0.59 5.46
N ILE A 82 -19.70 0.48 6.73
CA ILE A 82 -20.90 1.18 7.19
C ILE A 82 -20.41 2.47 7.86
N THR A 83 -20.91 3.62 7.39
CA THR A 83 -20.40 5.00 7.57
C THR A 83 -20.15 5.49 9.01
N ILE A 84 -20.32 4.67 10.06
CA ILE A 84 -20.06 5.07 11.45
C ILE A 84 -19.26 4.03 12.26
N THR A 85 -19.13 2.77 11.82
CA THR A 85 -18.30 1.75 12.49
C THR A 85 -17.78 0.74 11.48
N GLU A 86 -16.48 0.74 11.22
CA GLU A 86 -15.85 -0.37 10.52
C GLU A 86 -16.01 -1.65 11.34
N GLU A 87 -16.40 -2.75 10.67
CA GLU A 87 -16.45 -4.05 11.34
C GLU A 87 -15.02 -4.50 11.63
N PHE A 88 -14.67 -4.65 12.92
CA PHE A 88 -13.43 -5.30 13.29
C PHE A 88 -13.52 -6.79 12.90
N VAL A 89 -12.66 -7.22 11.99
CA VAL A 89 -12.58 -8.61 11.56
C VAL A 89 -11.48 -9.30 12.37
N ASN A 90 -11.83 -10.29 13.17
CA ASN A 90 -10.84 -11.18 13.80
C ASN A 90 -10.01 -11.85 12.69
N HIS A 91 -8.69 -11.82 12.81
CA HIS A 91 -7.75 -12.24 11.75
C HIS A 91 -6.48 -12.91 12.32
N GLY A 92 -6.55 -13.38 13.56
CA GLY A 92 -5.47 -14.10 14.22
C GLY A 92 -4.27 -13.24 14.59
N GLY A 93 -4.41 -11.91 14.62
CA GLY A 93 -3.31 -11.00 14.93
C GLY A 93 -2.24 -10.91 13.85
N VAL A 94 -2.56 -11.26 12.60
CA VAL A 94 -1.60 -11.27 11.48
C VAL A 94 -2.09 -10.45 10.30
N VAL A 95 -1.26 -9.51 9.84
CA VAL A 95 -1.46 -8.80 8.58
C VAL A 95 -0.38 -9.21 7.58
N PHE A 96 -0.79 -9.43 6.34
CA PHE A 96 0.09 -9.70 5.21
C PHE A 96 0.31 -8.41 4.44
N LYS A 97 1.55 -7.95 4.40
CA LYS A 97 1.93 -6.72 3.71
C LYS A 97 2.54 -7.08 2.38
N VAL A 98 1.89 -6.68 1.29
CA VAL A 98 2.34 -6.95 -0.07
C VAL A 98 2.96 -5.68 -0.63
N TYR A 99 4.26 -5.71 -0.87
CA TYR A 99 5.02 -4.63 -1.50
C TYR A 99 5.08 -4.85 -3.01
N VAL A 100 4.88 -3.80 -3.79
CA VAL A 100 4.88 -3.81 -5.25
C VAL A 100 5.83 -2.72 -5.77
N ALA A 101 6.75 -3.12 -6.64
CA ALA A 101 7.69 -2.24 -7.34
C ALA A 101 7.92 -2.76 -8.77
N GLY A 102 7.19 -2.19 -9.73
CA GLY A 102 7.20 -2.58 -11.13
C GLY A 102 6.75 -4.02 -11.34
N LYS A 103 7.68 -4.87 -11.80
CA LYS A 103 7.49 -6.31 -12.00
C LYS A 103 7.69 -7.14 -10.74
N TYR A 104 8.29 -6.56 -9.70
CA TYR A 104 8.58 -7.25 -8.45
C TYR A 104 7.44 -7.05 -7.45
N PHE A 105 7.05 -8.11 -6.77
CA PHE A 105 6.24 -8.02 -5.57
C PHE A 105 6.73 -8.97 -4.49
N ARG A 106 6.49 -8.60 -3.22
CA ARG A 106 6.83 -9.43 -2.06
C ARG A 106 5.76 -9.34 -1.00
N CYS A 107 5.23 -10.49 -0.61
CA CYS A 107 4.35 -10.62 0.54
C CYS A 107 5.17 -10.94 1.80
N VAL A 108 4.96 -10.19 2.87
CA VAL A 108 5.58 -10.43 4.19
C VAL A 108 4.52 -10.51 5.28
N LYS A 109 4.76 -11.36 6.27
CA LYS A 109 3.89 -11.54 7.43
C LYS A 109 4.27 -10.58 8.55
N ARG A 110 3.28 -9.93 9.18
CA ARG A 110 3.49 -8.98 10.28
C ARG A 110 2.46 -9.16 11.40
N LYS A 111 2.89 -8.92 12.64
CA LYS A 111 1.98 -8.84 13.79
C LYS A 111 1.03 -7.66 13.60
N SER A 112 -0.24 -7.90 13.90
CA SER A 112 -1.37 -6.98 13.81
C SER A 112 -2.11 -6.96 15.16
N LEU A 113 -3.29 -6.33 15.19
CA LEU A 113 -4.16 -6.30 16.36
C LEU A 113 -4.70 -7.70 16.70
N PRO A 114 -4.67 -8.12 17.97
CA PRO A 114 -5.16 -9.44 18.37
C PRO A 114 -6.68 -9.56 18.20
N ASP A 115 -7.17 -10.80 18.17
CA ASP A 115 -8.61 -11.07 18.09
C ASP A 115 -9.35 -10.55 19.34
N ILE A 116 -10.57 -10.07 19.13
CA ILE A 116 -11.48 -9.66 20.20
C ILE A 116 -12.43 -10.83 20.49
N SER A 117 -12.49 -11.28 21.74
CA SER A 117 -13.43 -12.31 22.18
C SER A 117 -14.86 -11.77 22.28
N GLU A 118 -15.86 -12.63 22.08
CA GLU A 118 -17.27 -12.25 22.19
C GLU A 118 -17.61 -11.69 23.58
N GLU A 119 -17.05 -12.25 24.64
CA GLU A 119 -17.21 -11.75 26.01
C GLU A 119 -16.73 -10.30 26.16
N LYS A 120 -15.63 -9.92 25.49
CA LYS A 120 -15.16 -8.53 25.48
C LYS A 120 -16.10 -7.66 24.66
N LEU A 121 -16.59 -8.16 23.52
CA LEU A 121 -17.54 -7.45 22.67
C LEU A 121 -18.85 -7.11 23.41
N VAL A 122 -19.36 -8.05 24.20
CA VAL A 122 -20.58 -7.86 25.02
C VAL A 122 -20.35 -6.88 26.17
N ASN A 123 -19.13 -6.86 26.74
CA ASN A 123 -18.77 -5.93 27.81
C ASN A 123 -18.38 -4.54 27.30
N LEU A 124 -18.23 -4.35 25.98
CA LEU A 124 -17.90 -3.06 25.37
C LEU A 124 -19.14 -2.18 25.24
N LYS A 125 -19.35 -1.32 26.24
CA LYS A 125 -20.30 -0.22 26.16
C LYS A 125 -19.69 0.99 25.43
N GLY A 126 -19.27 0.81 24.18
CA GLY A 126 -18.72 1.89 23.33
C GLY A 126 -17.46 1.49 22.58
N SER A 127 -16.57 2.46 22.33
CA SER A 127 -15.30 2.26 21.63
C SER A 127 -14.19 1.75 22.56
N LEU A 128 -13.26 0.95 22.02
CA LEU A 128 -12.02 0.57 22.69
C LEU A 128 -10.95 1.65 22.46
N PRO A 129 -10.33 2.22 23.51
CA PRO A 129 -9.16 3.05 23.35
C PRO A 129 -8.00 2.27 22.73
N PHE A 130 -7.31 2.88 21.75
CA PHE A 130 -6.20 2.24 21.03
C PHE A 130 -5.09 1.71 21.96
N SER A 131 -4.85 2.37 23.09
CA SER A 131 -3.88 1.92 24.11
C SER A 131 -4.23 0.56 24.70
N GLN A 132 -5.53 0.26 24.89
CA GLN A 132 -5.98 -1.03 25.39
C GLN A 132 -5.82 -2.12 24.32
N VAL A 133 -6.05 -1.79 23.05
CA VAL A 133 -5.86 -2.71 21.91
C VAL A 133 -4.36 -3.02 21.70
N SER A 134 -3.51 -2.00 21.79
CA SER A 134 -2.04 -2.15 21.65
C SER A 134 -1.43 -2.92 22.83
N ASN A 135 -1.89 -2.68 24.05
CA ASN A 135 -1.45 -3.43 25.23
C ASN A 135 -1.93 -4.89 25.21
N LEU A 136 -3.10 -5.20 24.62
CA LEU A 136 -3.51 -6.58 24.39
C LEU A 136 -2.53 -7.33 23.46
N ALA A 137 -2.02 -6.66 22.43
CA ALA A 137 -0.99 -7.21 21.56
C ALA A 137 0.35 -7.47 22.30
N ALA A 138 0.60 -6.76 23.40
CA ALA A 138 1.80 -6.90 24.23
C ALA A 138 1.62 -7.87 25.43
N ALA A 139 0.41 -7.96 26.00
CA ALA A 139 0.08 -8.77 27.18
C ALA A 139 -0.31 -10.22 26.85
N GLY A 140 -0.59 -10.53 25.57
CA GLY A 140 -0.87 -11.88 25.07
C GLY A 140 0.37 -12.78 25.01
N GLY A 141 1.08 -12.95 26.14
CA GLY A 141 2.29 -13.77 26.28
C GLY A 141 2.16 -15.26 25.93
N GLY A 142 0.99 -15.71 25.46
CA GLY A 142 0.75 -17.04 24.87
C GLY A 142 0.56 -17.06 23.34
N GLU A 143 0.53 -15.91 22.65
CA GLU A 143 0.15 -15.79 21.23
C GLU A 143 1.31 -15.89 20.22
N GLY A 144 2.56 -16.02 20.68
CA GLY A 144 3.72 -16.27 19.80
C GLY A 144 3.52 -17.47 18.86
N CYS A 145 2.74 -18.47 19.29
CA CYS A 145 2.42 -19.66 18.51
C CYS A 145 1.49 -19.42 17.31
N LYS A 146 0.62 -18.40 17.33
CA LYS A 146 -0.32 -18.15 16.22
C LYS A 146 0.38 -17.47 15.04
N PHE A 147 1.24 -16.49 15.30
CA PHE A 147 1.99 -15.79 14.25
C PHE A 147 2.83 -16.76 13.40
N GLU A 148 3.58 -17.67 14.03
CA GLU A 148 4.42 -18.67 13.35
C GLU A 148 3.55 -19.63 12.51
N LYS A 149 2.47 -20.16 13.09
CA LYS A 149 1.57 -21.13 12.45
C LYS A 149 0.68 -20.56 11.35
N THR A 150 0.48 -19.24 11.30
CA THR A 150 -0.30 -18.63 10.22
C THR A 150 0.42 -18.77 8.88
N GLU A 151 -0.23 -19.49 7.98
CA GLU A 151 0.20 -19.68 6.60
C GLU A 151 0.10 -18.38 5.80
N MET A 152 0.96 -18.25 4.79
CA MET A 152 0.88 -17.16 3.82
C MET A 152 -0.37 -17.29 2.93
N PRO A 153 -0.90 -16.18 2.38
CA PRO A 153 -1.91 -16.26 1.32
C PRO A 153 -1.36 -17.03 0.10
N PRO A 154 -2.22 -17.72 -0.68
CA PRO A 154 -1.83 -18.35 -1.93
C PRO A 154 -1.14 -17.34 -2.85
N GLU A 155 -0.03 -17.74 -3.47
CA GLU A 155 0.73 -16.85 -4.35
C GLU A 155 -0.09 -16.40 -5.57
N SER A 156 -0.96 -17.26 -6.09
CA SER A 156 -1.89 -16.91 -7.17
C SER A 156 -2.81 -15.76 -6.78
N LEU A 157 -3.38 -15.79 -5.59
CA LEU A 157 -4.25 -14.73 -5.08
C LEU A 157 -3.49 -13.41 -4.92
N VAL A 158 -2.28 -13.46 -4.34
CA VAL A 158 -1.44 -12.26 -4.19
C VAL A 158 -1.11 -11.67 -5.56
N LYS A 159 -0.76 -12.51 -6.53
CA LYS A 159 -0.44 -12.09 -7.89
C LYS A 159 -1.66 -11.46 -8.59
N GLU A 160 -2.83 -12.07 -8.48
CA GLU A 160 -4.07 -11.52 -9.03
C GLU A 160 -4.39 -10.15 -8.43
N LEU A 161 -4.23 -9.99 -7.10
CA LEU A 161 -4.40 -8.70 -6.43
C LEU A 161 -3.40 -7.65 -6.90
N VAL A 162 -2.13 -8.04 -7.05
CA VAL A 162 -1.07 -7.14 -7.54
C VAL A 162 -1.39 -6.63 -8.93
N GLU A 163 -1.71 -7.51 -9.88
CA GLU A 163 -2.01 -7.10 -11.25
C GLU A 163 -3.31 -6.30 -11.34
N GLY A 164 -4.37 -6.72 -10.64
CA GLY A 164 -5.64 -5.99 -10.60
C GLY A 164 -5.49 -4.58 -10.02
N LEU A 165 -4.75 -4.43 -8.92
CA LEU A 165 -4.51 -3.11 -8.32
C LEU A 165 -3.59 -2.24 -9.16
N LYS A 166 -2.59 -2.81 -9.84
CA LYS A 166 -1.75 -2.06 -10.78
C LYS A 166 -2.57 -1.47 -11.91
N GLU A 167 -3.50 -2.25 -12.48
CA GLU A 167 -4.37 -1.80 -13.56
C GLU A 167 -5.35 -0.71 -13.09
N GLU A 168 -6.05 -0.95 -11.97
CA GLU A 168 -7.07 -0.04 -11.46
C GLU A 168 -6.48 1.28 -10.91
N LEU A 169 -5.35 1.21 -10.21
CA LEU A 169 -4.71 2.40 -9.63
C LEU A 169 -3.76 3.11 -10.62
N ARG A 170 -3.32 2.41 -11.67
CA ARG A 170 -2.23 2.85 -12.57
C ARG A 170 -0.95 3.19 -11.82
N LEU A 171 -0.70 2.51 -10.70
CA LEU A 171 0.49 2.67 -9.86
C LEU A 171 1.40 1.46 -10.03
N ASN A 172 2.70 1.71 -10.06
CA ASN A 172 3.72 0.66 -10.11
C ASN A 172 4.59 0.61 -8.84
N LEU A 173 4.38 1.50 -7.88
CA LEU A 173 5.13 1.56 -6.63
C LEU A 173 4.20 1.83 -5.44
N PHE A 174 3.77 0.77 -4.78
CA PHE A 174 2.83 0.84 -3.66
C PHE A 174 2.95 -0.40 -2.77
N ASN A 175 2.30 -0.39 -1.62
CA ASN A 175 1.97 -1.64 -0.93
C ASN A 175 0.49 -1.67 -0.57
N PHE A 176 0.03 -2.84 -0.20
CA PHE A 176 -1.27 -3.01 0.42
C PHE A 176 -1.21 -4.02 1.57
N ASP A 177 -2.13 -3.86 2.49
CA ASP A 177 -2.24 -4.67 3.70
C ASP A 177 -3.48 -5.58 3.56
N VAL A 178 -3.27 -6.88 3.76
CA VAL A 178 -4.28 -7.93 3.62
C VAL A 178 -4.42 -8.68 4.92
N ILE A 179 -5.65 -8.98 5.34
CA ILE A 179 -5.94 -9.86 6.48
C ILE A 179 -6.70 -11.10 6.01
N ARG A 180 -6.51 -12.23 6.70
CA ARG A 180 -7.32 -13.44 6.47
C ARG A 180 -8.55 -13.37 7.38
N ASP A 181 -9.74 -13.55 6.83
CA ASP A 181 -10.98 -13.50 7.59
C ASP A 181 -11.04 -14.67 8.59
N GLY A 182 -11.20 -14.36 9.88
CA GLY A 182 -11.32 -15.34 10.94
C GLY A 182 -12.61 -16.16 10.89
N LYS A 183 -13.67 -15.64 10.26
CA LYS A 183 -14.94 -16.35 10.04
C LYS A 183 -14.84 -17.32 8.87
N ASN A 184 -14.14 -16.93 7.80
CA ASN A 184 -13.85 -17.79 6.65
C ASN A 184 -12.37 -17.71 6.25
N LYS A 185 -11.61 -18.75 6.60
CA LYS A 185 -10.15 -18.80 6.38
C LYS A 185 -9.73 -18.81 4.91
N GLU A 186 -10.64 -19.11 4.01
CA GLU A 186 -10.39 -19.04 2.57
C GLU A 186 -10.45 -17.60 2.04
N ASN A 187 -11.09 -16.68 2.78
CA ASN A 187 -11.29 -15.30 2.36
C ASN A 187 -10.19 -14.37 2.88
N TYR A 188 -9.79 -13.44 2.03
CA TYR A 188 -8.82 -12.40 2.34
C TYR A 188 -9.41 -11.02 2.12
N LEU A 189 -9.05 -10.05 2.95
CA LEU A 189 -9.60 -8.70 2.88
C LEU A 189 -8.46 -7.71 2.76
N VAL A 190 -8.50 -6.87 1.72
CA VAL A 190 -7.62 -5.71 1.61
C VAL A 190 -8.15 -4.62 2.53
N ILE A 191 -7.30 -4.14 3.45
CA ILE A 191 -7.70 -3.16 4.46
C ILE A 191 -7.04 -1.80 4.27
N ASP A 192 -5.92 -1.73 3.54
CA ASP A 192 -5.18 -0.50 3.34
C ASP A 192 -4.29 -0.58 2.10
N ILE A 193 -4.09 0.54 1.42
CA ILE A 193 -3.21 0.67 0.25
C ILE A 193 -2.44 1.98 0.38
N ASN A 194 -1.10 1.93 0.28
CA ASN A 194 -0.27 3.13 0.37
C ASN A 194 0.64 3.27 -0.83
N TYR A 195 0.64 4.47 -1.41
CA TYR A 195 1.67 4.88 -2.36
C TYR A 195 2.99 5.19 -1.63
N PHE A 196 4.08 4.72 -2.23
CA PHE A 196 5.46 4.88 -1.76
C PHE A 196 5.61 4.74 -0.22
N PRO A 197 5.39 3.53 0.32
CA PRO A 197 5.38 3.26 1.76
C PRO A 197 6.78 3.21 2.38
N GLY A 198 6.83 3.00 3.68
CA GLY A 198 8.07 2.65 4.37
C GLY A 198 8.51 1.22 4.04
N TYR A 199 9.73 1.07 3.53
CA TYR A 199 10.30 -0.21 3.11
C TYR A 199 11.28 -0.84 4.11
N ALA A 200 11.38 -0.31 5.33
CA ALA A 200 12.32 -0.78 6.35
C ALA A 200 12.24 -2.29 6.71
N LYS A 201 11.17 -2.98 6.29
CA LYS A 201 10.98 -4.43 6.51
C LYS A 201 10.85 -5.22 5.22
N MET A 202 11.09 -4.61 4.07
CA MET A 202 11.10 -5.28 2.78
C MET A 202 12.51 -5.83 2.55
N PRO A 203 12.68 -7.15 2.38
CA PRO A 203 13.94 -7.73 1.96
C PRO A 203 14.40 -7.13 0.62
N ASP A 204 15.69 -6.92 0.47
CA ASP A 204 16.32 -6.50 -0.79
C ASP A 204 15.79 -5.19 -1.38
N PHE A 205 15.18 -4.33 -0.55
CA PHE A 205 14.55 -3.09 -0.99
C PHE A 205 15.46 -2.24 -1.88
N GLU A 206 16.72 -2.07 -1.50
CA GLU A 206 17.69 -1.25 -2.26
C GLU A 206 17.89 -1.78 -3.68
N SER A 207 17.99 -3.10 -3.87
CA SER A 207 18.09 -3.71 -5.19
C SER A 207 16.79 -3.51 -5.97
N VAL A 208 15.66 -3.79 -5.33
CA VAL A 208 14.34 -3.71 -5.97
C VAL A 208 14.01 -2.29 -6.42
N ILE A 209 14.25 -1.28 -5.58
CA ILE A 209 13.98 0.11 -5.94
C ILE A 209 14.95 0.60 -7.03
N THR A 210 16.21 0.17 -6.98
CA THR A 210 17.20 0.55 -8.00
C THR A 210 16.83 -0.03 -9.36
N ASP A 211 16.42 -1.30 -9.40
CA ASP A 211 15.97 -1.94 -10.64
C ASP A 211 14.65 -1.34 -11.14
N PHE A 212 13.70 -1.05 -10.23
CA PHE A 212 12.46 -0.34 -10.59
C PHE A 212 12.74 1.03 -11.22
N LEU A 213 13.56 1.87 -10.59
CA LEU A 213 13.90 3.19 -11.13
C LEU A 213 14.62 3.08 -12.47
N ARG A 214 15.49 2.06 -12.64
CA ARG A 214 16.13 1.78 -13.92
C ARG A 214 15.10 1.44 -15.00
N ASP A 215 14.19 0.51 -14.71
CA ASP A 215 13.14 0.08 -15.64
C ASP A 215 12.24 1.28 -16.04
N VAL A 216 11.92 2.18 -15.09
CA VAL A 216 11.17 3.41 -15.38
C VAL A 216 11.92 4.34 -16.34
N VAL A 217 13.20 4.60 -16.08
CA VAL A 217 14.03 5.48 -16.93
C VAL A 217 14.22 4.90 -18.34
N HIS A 218 14.34 3.57 -18.46
CA HIS A 218 14.45 2.89 -19.75
C HIS A 218 13.09 2.67 -20.45
N LYS A 219 11.99 3.14 -19.83
CA LYS A 219 10.61 3.02 -20.32
C LYS A 219 10.12 1.57 -20.47
N ASP A 220 10.67 0.66 -19.68
CA ASP A 220 10.19 -0.72 -19.55
C ASP A 220 8.91 -0.80 -18.69
N ILE A 221 8.59 0.27 -17.97
CA ILE A 221 7.38 0.43 -17.15
C ILE A 221 6.69 1.74 -17.53
N ASN A 222 5.43 1.67 -17.95
CA ASN A 222 4.59 2.85 -18.13
C ASN A 222 4.07 3.34 -16.77
N CYS A 223 4.51 4.53 -16.35
CA CYS A 223 4.08 5.16 -15.10
C CYS A 223 2.74 5.91 -15.17
N GLY A 224 1.98 5.76 -16.26
CA GLY A 224 0.61 6.27 -16.38
C GLY A 224 0.49 7.70 -16.92
N ASP A 225 1.53 8.25 -17.54
CA ASP A 225 1.49 9.58 -18.14
C ASP A 225 0.87 9.52 -19.55
N ASN A 226 -0.27 10.18 -19.73
CA ASN A 226 -0.76 10.74 -21.00
C ASN A 226 -1.36 12.11 -20.70
#